data_AF-A0A7Z9XC20-F1
#
_entry.id   AF-A0A7Z9XC20-F1
#
_cell.length_a   1.000
_cell.length_b   1.000
_cell.length_c   1.000
_cell.angle_alpha   90.00
_cell.angle_beta   90.00
_cell.angle_gamma   90.00
#
_symmetry.space_group_name_H-M   'P 1'
#
loop_
_entity.id
_entity.type
_entity.pdbx_description
1 polymer ?
#
loop_
_entity_poly.entity_id
_entity_poly.type
_entity_poly.pdbx_seq_one_letter_code
_entity_poly.pdbx_strand_id
1 'polypeptide(L)'
;MSKELIINGMGHETRVAFVGNGNLEELFIERPKESDIAGNIYRGRVVRVLPGMEAAFVDIGLEQAAFIYVADVLNHYNEFEYFMQLLSNEGENAIPAPEGKNRPACLDKEFVIEDLLHQGQEIIVQVSKAPIGNKGARVTTRVSLPGRFLVLMPTTDHIGVSRRIEDEGERRRLKETLTDLRPENCGVIARTVSEGVNREKLAKEMDFLVSL
;
A
#
# COMPACT_ATOMS: atom_id res chain seq x y z
N MET A 1 -28.90 20.83 6.86
CA MET A 1 -27.62 20.70 7.60
C MET A 1 -26.53 21.20 6.66
N SER A 2 -25.96 22.38 6.91
CA SER A 2 -24.81 22.86 6.14
C SER A 2 -23.54 22.26 6.75
N LYS A 3 -22.71 21.67 5.89
CA LYS A 3 -21.37 21.23 6.22
C LYS A 3 -20.42 22.05 5.36
N GLU A 4 -19.46 22.69 6.00
CA GLU A 4 -18.52 23.58 5.33
C GLU A 4 -17.10 23.09 5.58
N LEU A 5 -16.29 23.12 4.53
CA LEU A 5 -14.86 22.90 4.62
C LEU A 5 -14.18 24.26 4.39
N ILE A 6 -13.65 24.84 5.47
CA ILE A 6 -13.02 26.17 5.43
C ILE A 6 -11.52 25.98 5.35
N ILE A 7 -10.90 26.48 4.28
CA ILE A 7 -9.46 26.38 4.03
C ILE A 7 -8.83 27.76 4.17
N ASN A 8 -7.84 27.89 5.06
CA ASN A 8 -7.01 29.07 5.21
C ASN A 8 -5.55 28.70 4.94
N GLY A 9 -5.05 29.06 3.75
CA GLY A 9 -3.66 28.87 3.37
C GLY A 9 -2.83 30.14 3.61
N MET A 10 -1.85 30.06 4.50
CA MET A 10 -0.82 31.09 4.68
C MET A 10 0.57 30.47 4.45
N GLY A 11 1.60 31.28 4.16
CA GLY A 11 2.93 30.75 3.82
C GLY A 11 3.64 29.94 4.91
N HIS A 12 3.15 29.97 6.15
CA HIS A 12 3.73 29.26 7.30
C HIS A 12 2.84 28.14 7.85
N GLU A 13 1.56 28.11 7.48
CA GLU A 13 0.62 27.06 7.85
C GLU A 13 -0.60 27.02 6.92
N THR A 14 -1.09 25.82 6.64
CA THR A 14 -2.39 25.57 6.03
C THR A 14 -3.33 25.06 7.11
N ARG A 15 -4.48 25.71 7.28
CA ARG A 15 -5.51 25.31 8.24
C ARG A 15 -6.76 24.88 7.50
N VAL A 16 -7.29 23.71 7.84
CA VAL A 16 -8.53 23.17 7.29
C VAL A 16 -9.48 22.90 8.44
N ALA A 17 -10.62 23.59 8.44
CA ALA A 17 -11.67 23.41 9.44
C ALA A 17 -12.89 22.73 8.82
N PHE A 18 -13.38 21.67 9.47
CA PHE A 18 -14.67 21.07 9.16
C PHE A 18 -15.72 21.63 10.11
N VAL A 19 -16.70 22.34 9.56
CA VAL A 19 -17.70 23.09 10.33
C VAL A 19 -19.10 22.54 10.05
N GLY A 20 -19.79 22.12 11.11
CA GLY A 20 -21.17 21.63 11.06
C GLY A 20 -22.11 22.62 11.72
N ASN A 21 -23.06 23.17 10.94
CA ASN A 21 -24.05 24.15 11.42
C ASN A 21 -23.43 25.32 12.20
N GLY A 22 -22.28 25.83 11.72
CA GLY A 22 -21.55 26.94 12.35
C GLY A 22 -20.67 26.56 13.55
N ASN A 23 -20.69 25.30 13.99
CA ASN A 23 -19.79 24.81 15.04
C ASN A 23 -18.58 24.09 14.43
N LEU A 24 -17.39 24.35 14.96
CA LEU A 24 -16.18 23.64 14.58
C LEU A 24 -16.26 22.18 15.06
N GLU A 25 -16.20 21.23 14.11
CA GLU A 25 -16.16 19.80 14.42
C GLU A 25 -14.71 19.28 14.44
N GLU A 26 -13.90 19.63 13.43
CA GLU A 26 -12.49 19.22 13.33
C GLU A 26 -11.61 20.36 12.79
N LEU A 27 -10.35 20.41 13.24
CA LEU A 27 -9.35 21.37 12.77
C LEU A 27 -8.03 20.65 12.46
N PHE A 28 -7.58 20.77 11.21
CA PHE A 28 -6.29 20.28 10.73
C PHE A 28 -5.36 21.47 10.51
N ILE A 29 -4.12 21.36 10.95
CA ILE A 29 -3.08 22.38 10.76
C ILE A 29 -1.84 21.70 10.22
N GLU A 30 -1.43 22.06 9.02
CA GLU A 30 -0.23 21.58 8.35
C GLU A 30 0.79 22.72 8.27
N ARG A 31 2.07 22.45 8.60
CA ARG A 31 3.15 23.42 8.52
C ARG A 31 4.21 22.96 7.49
N PRO A 32 4.83 23.86 6.71
CA PRO A 32 5.73 23.50 5.60
C PRO A 32 7.01 22.74 5.98
N LYS A 33 7.32 22.59 7.27
CA LYS A 33 8.67 22.18 7.71
C LYS A 33 8.93 20.68 7.69
N GLU A 34 7.94 19.85 7.42
CA GLU A 34 8.09 18.40 7.34
C GLU A 34 7.19 17.87 6.23
N SER A 35 7.65 17.93 4.98
CA SER A 35 7.02 17.14 3.92
C SER A 35 7.37 15.68 4.18
N ASP A 36 6.50 14.97 4.90
CA ASP A 36 6.60 13.52 4.97
C ASP A 36 6.30 12.98 3.56
N ILE A 37 7.34 12.50 2.89
CA ILE A 37 7.20 11.92 1.55
C ILE A 37 6.72 10.46 1.61
N ALA A 38 6.55 9.89 2.81
CA ALA A 38 6.03 8.55 2.96
C ALA A 38 4.65 8.43 2.30
N GLY A 39 4.46 7.38 1.50
CA GLY A 39 3.23 7.17 0.73
C GLY A 39 3.20 7.85 -0.64
N ASN A 40 4.08 8.82 -0.92
CA ASN A 40 4.16 9.43 -2.25
C ASN A 40 4.57 8.41 -3.31
N ILE A 41 4.01 8.55 -4.51
CA ILE A 41 4.26 7.69 -5.66
C ILE A 41 5.03 8.47 -6.72
N TYR A 42 6.10 7.88 -7.23
CA TYR A 42 6.98 8.47 -8.23
C TYR A 42 7.20 7.52 -9.41
N ARG A 43 7.44 8.09 -10.58
CA ARG A 43 8.10 7.37 -11.68
C ARG A 43 9.60 7.49 -11.46
N GLY A 44 10.21 6.44 -10.93
CA GLY A 44 11.63 6.38 -10.66
C GLY A 44 12.44 5.83 -11.83
N ARG A 45 13.71 6.22 -11.94
CA ARG A 45 14.69 5.66 -12.90
C ARG A 45 15.76 4.87 -12.16
N VAL A 46 15.96 3.61 -12.52
CA VAL A 46 17.03 2.78 -11.93
C VAL A 46 18.39 3.35 -12.33
N VAL A 47 19.14 3.82 -11.34
CA VAL A 47 20.47 4.42 -11.55
C VAL A 47 21.55 3.35 -11.57
N ARG A 48 21.46 2.38 -10.65
CA ARG A 48 22.45 1.30 -10.50
C ARG A 48 21.84 0.12 -9.77
N VAL A 49 22.15 -1.08 -10.24
CA VAL A 49 21.81 -2.35 -9.59
C VAL A 49 23.00 -2.83 -8.76
N LEU A 50 22.74 -3.37 -7.57
CA LEU A 50 23.72 -3.85 -6.61
C LEU A 50 23.44 -5.34 -6.29
N PRO A 51 24.03 -6.27 -7.05
CA PRO A 51 23.74 -7.70 -6.91
C PRO A 51 24.13 -8.23 -5.52
N GLY A 52 25.31 -7.84 -5.02
CA GLY A 52 25.78 -8.27 -3.69
C GLY A 52 24.93 -7.77 -2.51
N MET A 53 23.98 -6.86 -2.74
CA MET A 53 23.02 -6.39 -1.73
C MET A 53 21.57 -6.75 -2.07
N GLU A 54 21.34 -7.45 -3.19
CA GLU A 54 20.02 -7.71 -3.76
C GLU A 54 19.12 -6.46 -3.77
N ALA A 55 19.69 -5.36 -4.26
CA ALA A 55 19.07 -4.03 -4.22
C ALA A 55 19.42 -3.18 -5.45
N ALA A 56 18.67 -2.10 -5.66
CA ALA A 56 18.98 -1.10 -6.67
C ALA A 56 18.76 0.32 -6.14
N PHE A 57 19.54 1.27 -6.67
CA PHE A 57 19.29 2.69 -6.48
C PHE A 57 18.34 3.21 -7.55
N VAL A 58 17.36 4.00 -7.13
CA VAL A 58 16.31 4.58 -7.96
C VAL A 58 16.30 6.08 -7.76
N ASP A 59 16.48 6.84 -8.84
CA ASP A 59 16.29 8.27 -8.84
C ASP A 59 14.79 8.58 -8.88
N ILE A 60 14.31 9.33 -7.90
CA ILE A 60 12.92 9.79 -7.78
C ILE A 60 12.82 11.32 -7.72
N GLY A 61 13.90 12.03 -8.07
CA GLY A 61 13.95 13.50 -8.09
C GLY A 61 14.24 14.16 -6.74
N LEU A 62 14.80 13.40 -5.78
CA LEU A 62 15.26 13.92 -4.48
C LEU A 62 16.78 14.06 -4.45
N GLU A 63 17.30 14.81 -3.47
CA GLU A 63 18.74 15.02 -3.29
C GLU A 63 19.53 13.71 -3.15
N GLN A 64 18.94 12.71 -2.47
CA GLN A 64 19.52 11.39 -2.30
C GLN A 64 18.70 10.37 -3.08
N ALA A 65 19.39 9.52 -3.86
CA ALA A 65 18.76 8.42 -4.57
C ALA A 65 18.06 7.48 -3.57
N ALA A 66 16.83 7.08 -3.90
CA ALA A 66 16.11 6.07 -3.16
C ALA A 66 16.72 4.68 -3.40
N PHE A 67 16.40 3.72 -2.54
CA PHE A 67 16.80 2.33 -2.73
C PHE A 67 15.60 1.40 -2.65
N ILE A 68 15.66 0.32 -3.43
CA ILE A 68 14.67 -0.75 -3.49
C ILE A 68 15.36 -2.10 -3.33
N TYR A 69 14.81 -2.99 -2.51
CA TYR A 69 15.28 -4.37 -2.38
C TYR A 69 14.56 -5.30 -3.35
N VAL A 70 15.17 -6.43 -3.71
CA VAL A 70 14.57 -7.46 -4.57
C VAL A 70 13.18 -7.88 -4.09
N ALA A 71 13.00 -8.04 -2.78
CA ALA A 71 11.73 -8.39 -2.16
C ALA A 71 10.66 -7.30 -2.32
N ASP A 72 11.05 -6.03 -2.51
CA ASP A 72 10.15 -4.89 -2.71
C ASP A 72 9.84 -4.65 -4.20
N VAL A 73 10.53 -5.33 -5.13
CA VAL A 73 10.27 -5.36 -6.59
C VAL A 73 9.30 -6.48 -6.94
N LEU A 74 9.43 -7.63 -6.28
CA LEU A 74 8.62 -8.82 -6.54
C LEU A 74 7.15 -8.61 -6.13
N ASN A 75 6.23 -8.91 -7.06
CA ASN A 75 4.79 -8.89 -6.84
C ASN A 75 4.26 -10.19 -6.20
N HIS A 76 5.05 -10.86 -5.37
CA HIS A 76 4.68 -12.13 -4.73
C HIS A 76 3.91 -11.92 -3.43
N TYR A 77 2.74 -11.28 -3.50
CA TYR A 77 1.86 -11.12 -2.33
C TYR A 77 1.42 -12.48 -1.75
N ASN A 78 1.27 -13.50 -2.61
CA ASN A 78 0.97 -14.88 -2.18
C ASN A 78 2.07 -15.47 -1.28
N GLU A 79 3.33 -15.11 -1.48
CA GLU A 79 4.45 -15.56 -0.63
C GLU A 79 4.52 -14.75 0.66
N PHE A 80 4.24 -13.45 0.62
CA PHE A 80 4.19 -12.60 1.82
C PHE A 80 3.06 -13.00 2.77
N GLU A 81 1.87 -13.28 2.26
CA GLU A 81 0.75 -13.85 3.04
C GLU A 81 1.13 -15.22 3.62
N TYR A 82 1.70 -16.11 2.82
CA TYR A 82 2.16 -17.42 3.29
C TYR A 82 3.19 -17.30 4.42
N PHE A 83 4.19 -16.43 4.26
CA PHE A 83 5.23 -16.16 5.27
C PHE A 83 4.65 -15.52 6.53
N MET A 84 3.75 -14.54 6.39
CA MET A 84 3.08 -13.90 7.53
C MET A 84 2.13 -14.87 8.25
N GLN A 85 1.50 -15.81 7.55
CA GLN A 85 0.61 -16.82 8.11
C GLN A 85 1.39 -17.91 8.86
N LEU A 86 2.55 -18.32 8.34
CA LEU A 86 3.55 -19.16 9.03
C LEU A 86 4.01 -18.54 10.36
N LEU A 87 4.31 -17.24 10.35
CA LEU A 87 4.74 -16.51 11.55
C LEU A 87 3.61 -16.23 12.55
N SER A 88 2.35 -16.34 12.14
CA SER A 88 1.18 -16.09 12.99
C SER A 88 0.65 -17.36 13.68
N ASN A 89 1.07 -18.55 13.22
CA ASN A 89 0.66 -19.84 13.77
C ASN A 89 1.77 -20.47 14.64
N GLU A 90 2.00 -19.93 15.84
CA GLU A 90 2.52 -20.76 16.95
C GLU A 90 1.35 -21.60 17.52
N GLY A 91 0.96 -22.67 16.82
CA GLY A 91 -0.09 -23.57 17.32
C GLY A 91 -0.59 -24.57 16.29
N GLU A 92 -0.12 -25.82 16.45
CA GLU A 92 -0.60 -27.17 16.04
C GLU A 92 -1.46 -27.43 14.79
N ASN A 93 -1.88 -26.43 14.01
CA ASN A 93 -2.50 -26.61 12.70
C ASN A 93 -1.73 -25.79 11.66
N ALA A 94 -0.45 -26.13 11.48
CA ALA A 94 0.33 -25.66 10.34
C ALA A 94 -0.32 -26.21 9.06
N ILE A 95 -0.78 -25.32 8.18
CA ILE A 95 -1.16 -25.72 6.83
C ILE A 95 0.12 -26.30 6.20
N PRO A 96 0.11 -27.56 5.71
CA PRO A 96 1.30 -28.14 5.09
C PRO A 96 1.76 -27.23 3.96
N ALA A 97 3.08 -27.13 3.79
CA ALA A 97 3.63 -26.42 2.64
C ALA A 97 2.97 -26.95 1.35
N PRO A 98 2.60 -26.09 0.39
CA PRO A 98 2.06 -26.57 -0.86
C PRO A 98 3.11 -27.46 -1.53
N GLU A 99 2.84 -28.76 -1.57
CA GLU A 99 3.68 -29.75 -2.25
C GLU A 99 3.16 -30.00 -3.67
N GLY A 100 4.08 -30.14 -4.63
CA GLY A 100 3.75 -30.39 -6.04
C GLY A 100 3.29 -29.14 -6.80
N LYS A 101 2.37 -29.32 -7.78
CA LYS A 101 1.95 -28.29 -8.76
C LYS A 101 1.30 -27.02 -8.17
N ASN A 102 0.99 -27.00 -6.87
CA ASN A 102 0.43 -25.85 -6.16
C ASN A 102 1.51 -25.00 -5.45
N ARG A 103 2.78 -25.40 -5.48
CA ARG A 103 3.89 -24.56 -5.04
C ARG A 103 4.08 -23.44 -6.07
N PRO A 104 4.04 -22.16 -5.69
CA PRO A 104 4.41 -21.07 -6.58
C PRO A 104 5.82 -21.35 -7.14
N ALA A 105 5.99 -21.40 -8.46
CA ALA A 105 7.29 -21.69 -9.10
C ALA A 105 8.39 -20.65 -8.76
N CYS A 106 7.98 -19.52 -8.18
CA CYS A 106 8.82 -18.49 -7.61
C CYS A 106 9.51 -18.87 -6.29
N LEU A 107 8.98 -19.83 -5.52
CA LEU A 107 9.63 -20.36 -4.28
C LEU A 107 10.81 -21.30 -4.56
N ASP A 108 11.03 -21.66 -5.82
CA ASP A 108 12.14 -22.53 -6.25
C ASP A 108 13.24 -21.74 -6.98
N LYS A 109 12.99 -20.46 -7.29
CA LYS A 109 13.97 -19.55 -7.89
C LYS A 109 14.40 -18.51 -6.87
N GLU A 110 15.67 -18.54 -6.50
CA GLU A 110 16.33 -17.35 -5.95
C GLU A 110 16.28 -16.29 -7.05
N PHE A 111 15.35 -15.33 -6.94
CA PHE A 111 15.34 -14.19 -7.84
C PHE A 111 16.48 -13.28 -7.46
N VAL A 112 17.37 -13.02 -8.42
CA VAL A 112 18.41 -12.01 -8.30
C VAL A 112 17.89 -10.68 -8.82
N ILE A 113 18.28 -9.59 -8.18
CA ILE A 113 17.85 -8.24 -8.56
C ILE A 113 18.22 -7.90 -10.00
N GLU A 114 19.31 -8.48 -10.53
CA GLU A 114 19.77 -8.29 -11.92
C GLU A 114 18.78 -8.80 -12.96
N ASP A 115 18.00 -9.84 -12.63
CA ASP A 115 16.99 -10.39 -13.54
C ASP A 115 15.73 -9.50 -13.59
N LEU A 116 15.50 -8.72 -12.53
CA LEU A 116 14.29 -7.91 -12.36
C LEU A 116 14.47 -6.46 -12.79
N LEU A 117 15.63 -5.88 -12.52
CA LEU A 117 15.92 -4.48 -12.75
C LEU A 117 17.22 -4.32 -13.54
N HIS A 118 17.20 -3.36 -14.46
CA HIS A 118 18.37 -2.97 -15.24
C HIS A 118 18.59 -1.46 -15.17
N GLN A 119 19.84 -1.02 -15.35
CA GLN A 119 20.16 0.40 -15.35
C GLN A 119 19.39 1.16 -16.44
N GLY A 120 18.83 2.31 -16.07
CA GLY A 120 18.03 3.16 -16.95
C GLY A 120 16.54 2.78 -17.02
N GLN A 121 16.15 1.61 -16.50
CA GLN A 121 14.75 1.17 -16.44
C GLN A 121 13.91 2.14 -15.62
N GLU A 122 12.71 2.44 -16.10
CA GLU A 122 11.76 3.27 -15.37
C GLU A 122 10.73 2.39 -14.67
N ILE A 123 10.47 2.68 -13.40
CA ILE A 123 9.59 1.91 -12.54
C ILE A 123 8.70 2.84 -11.72
N ILE A 124 7.45 2.46 -11.51
CA ILE A 124 6.58 3.14 -10.55
C ILE A 124 6.96 2.64 -9.15
N VAL A 125 7.20 3.59 -8.25
CA VAL A 125 7.60 3.27 -6.88
C VAL A 125 6.85 4.13 -5.87
N GLN A 126 6.47 3.54 -4.75
CA GLN A 126 5.90 4.23 -3.60
C GLN A 126 6.93 4.29 -2.48
N VAL A 127 7.06 5.44 -1.82
CA VAL A 127 7.94 5.60 -0.66
C VAL A 127 7.35 4.87 0.54
N SER A 128 8.04 3.83 1.02
CA SER A 128 7.65 3.08 2.22
C SER A 128 8.27 3.65 3.49
N LYS A 129 9.47 4.25 3.39
CA LYS A 129 10.13 4.98 4.48
C LYS A 129 10.80 6.23 3.95
N ALA A 130 10.55 7.36 4.61
CA ALA A 130 11.21 8.63 4.32
C ALA A 130 12.74 8.53 4.50
N PRO A 131 13.53 9.43 3.87
CA PRO A 131 14.98 9.48 4.03
C PRO A 131 15.36 9.74 5.49
N ILE A 132 16.48 9.15 5.93
CA ILE A 132 17.01 9.32 7.29
C ILE A 132 18.47 9.71 7.20
N GLY A 133 18.79 10.96 7.55
CA GLY A 133 20.13 11.52 7.48
C GLY A 133 20.69 11.47 6.05
N ASN A 134 21.78 10.73 5.85
CA ASN A 134 22.42 10.54 4.55
C ASN A 134 21.94 9.30 3.78
N LYS A 135 20.92 8.59 4.30
CA LYS A 135 20.30 7.46 3.61
C LYS A 135 19.05 7.93 2.90
N GLY A 136 18.99 7.69 1.59
CA GLY A 136 17.81 7.99 0.77
C GLY A 136 16.58 7.20 1.22
N ALA A 137 15.44 7.51 0.60
CA ALA A 137 14.17 6.86 0.92
C ALA A 137 14.20 5.35 0.56
N ARG A 138 13.46 4.54 1.33
CA ARG A 138 13.13 3.16 0.92
C ARG A 138 11.87 3.20 0.08
N VAL A 139 11.89 2.54 -1.07
CA VAL A 139 10.75 2.48 -1.98
C VAL A 139 10.33 1.04 -2.30
N THR A 140 9.11 0.87 -2.79
CA THR A 140 8.56 -0.43 -3.25
C THR A 140 7.76 -0.25 -4.53
N THR A 141 7.70 -1.27 -5.39
CA THR A 141 6.79 -1.31 -6.54
C THR A 141 5.36 -1.68 -6.14
N ARG A 142 5.14 -2.10 -4.88
CA ARG A 142 3.82 -2.45 -4.33
C ARG A 142 3.05 -1.19 -3.96
N VAL A 143 2.35 -0.64 -4.94
CA VAL A 143 1.56 0.57 -4.76
C VAL A 143 0.32 0.25 -3.93
N SER A 144 0.04 1.11 -2.95
CA SER A 144 -1.14 1.08 -2.11
C SER A 144 -1.81 2.44 -2.07
N LEU A 145 -3.12 2.46 -2.29
CA LEU A 145 -3.97 3.64 -2.32
C LEU A 145 -5.02 3.52 -1.21
N PRO A 146 -4.74 4.05 -0.01
CA PRO A 146 -5.65 3.94 1.11
C PRO A 146 -6.80 4.95 0.99
N GLY A 147 -8.02 4.43 0.88
CA GLY A 147 -9.26 5.15 1.17
C GLY A 147 -9.61 5.09 2.66
N ARG A 148 -10.80 5.56 3.02
CA ARG A 148 -11.36 5.49 4.37
C ARG A 148 -11.70 4.05 4.79
N PHE A 149 -12.40 3.30 3.93
CA PHE A 149 -12.83 1.93 4.23
C PHE A 149 -11.97 0.89 3.53
N LEU A 150 -11.47 1.19 2.33
CA LEU A 150 -10.72 0.26 1.48
C LEU A 150 -9.27 0.71 1.29
N VAL A 151 -8.39 -0.23 0.97
CA VAL A 151 -7.06 0.04 0.40
C VAL A 151 -6.99 -0.67 -0.94
N LEU A 152 -6.85 0.08 -2.02
CA LEU A 152 -6.64 -0.47 -3.37
C LEU A 152 -5.15 -0.72 -3.59
N MET A 153 -4.82 -1.89 -4.13
CA MET A 153 -3.45 -2.32 -4.43
C MET A 153 -3.37 -2.69 -5.91
N PRO A 154 -3.17 -1.72 -6.82
CA PRO A 154 -3.27 -1.94 -8.27
C PRO A 154 -2.18 -2.86 -8.84
N THR A 155 -1.12 -3.15 -8.08
CA THR A 155 0.01 -3.98 -8.52
C THR A 155 -0.01 -5.40 -7.96
N THR A 156 -1.10 -5.79 -7.29
CA THR A 156 -1.28 -7.12 -6.68
C THR A 156 -2.71 -7.61 -6.92
N ASP A 157 -3.02 -8.89 -6.69
CA ASP A 157 -4.38 -9.43 -6.87
C ASP A 157 -5.01 -9.93 -5.54
N HIS A 158 -4.48 -9.46 -4.41
CA HIS A 158 -4.87 -9.99 -3.10
C HIS A 158 -6.14 -9.33 -2.55
N ILE A 159 -7.09 -10.15 -2.08
CA ILE A 159 -8.26 -9.69 -1.31
C ILE A 159 -8.03 -9.98 0.17
N GLY A 160 -7.96 -8.92 0.97
CA GLY A 160 -7.74 -9.00 2.41
C GLY A 160 -8.85 -8.34 3.23
N VAL A 161 -9.02 -8.79 4.47
CA VAL A 161 -9.84 -8.12 5.48
C VAL A 161 -8.97 -7.88 6.71
N SER A 162 -9.10 -6.69 7.30
CA SER A 162 -8.34 -6.30 8.50
C SER A 162 -8.43 -7.36 9.59
N ARG A 163 -7.27 -7.72 10.16
CA ARG A 163 -7.17 -8.71 11.24
C ARG A 163 -7.93 -8.30 12.51
N ARG A 164 -8.21 -7.00 12.68
CA ARG A 164 -8.96 -6.47 13.83
C ARG A 164 -10.48 -6.67 13.73
N ILE A 165 -10.99 -7.11 12.58
CA ILE A 165 -12.40 -7.50 12.44
C ILE A 165 -12.48 -8.96 12.87
N GLU A 166 -13.00 -9.21 14.07
CA GLU A 166 -13.05 -10.55 14.68
C GLU A 166 -14.29 -11.34 14.27
N ASP A 167 -15.37 -10.66 13.86
CA ASP A 167 -16.59 -11.34 13.42
C ASP A 167 -16.40 -12.04 12.07
N GLU A 168 -16.41 -13.37 12.10
CA GLU A 168 -16.28 -14.22 10.91
C GLU A 168 -17.43 -14.03 9.90
N GLY A 169 -18.63 -13.66 10.37
CA GLY A 169 -19.76 -13.35 9.50
C GLY A 169 -19.47 -12.12 8.63
N GLU A 170 -19.05 -11.04 9.28
CA GLU A 170 -18.68 -9.80 8.63
C GLU A 170 -17.45 -9.95 7.72
N ARG A 171 -16.43 -10.70 8.14
CA ARG A 171 -15.25 -10.98 7.29
C ARG A 171 -15.66 -11.66 5.99
N ARG A 172 -16.56 -12.65 6.06
CA ARG A 172 -17.07 -13.35 4.86
C ARG A 172 -17.86 -12.39 3.97
N ARG A 173 -18.77 -11.61 4.55
CA ARG A 173 -19.58 -10.61 3.83
C ARG A 173 -18.70 -9.60 3.09
N LEU A 174 -17.70 -9.03 3.77
CA LEU A 174 -16.77 -8.08 3.19
C LEU A 174 -15.96 -8.73 2.06
N LYS A 175 -15.43 -9.94 2.28
CA LYS A 175 -14.66 -10.66 1.25
C LYS A 175 -15.48 -10.94 -0.02
N GLU A 176 -16.72 -11.41 0.13
CA GLU A 176 -17.64 -11.60 -1.01
C GLU A 176 -17.92 -10.28 -1.73
N THR A 177 -18.22 -9.23 -0.97
CA THR A 177 -18.50 -7.90 -1.52
C THR A 177 -17.30 -7.34 -2.29
N LEU A 178 -16.08 -7.48 -1.76
CA LEU A 178 -14.86 -7.01 -2.43
C LEU A 178 -14.50 -7.84 -3.66
N THR A 179 -14.81 -9.14 -3.64
CA THR A 179 -14.59 -10.01 -4.81
C THR A 179 -15.44 -9.55 -5.99
N ASP A 180 -16.68 -9.13 -5.72
CA ASP A 180 -17.57 -8.60 -6.76
C ASP A 180 -17.19 -7.19 -7.24
N LEU A 181 -16.70 -6.33 -6.35
CA LEU A 181 -16.47 -4.91 -6.64
C LEU A 181 -15.09 -4.62 -7.23
N ARG A 182 -14.10 -5.49 -7.05
CA ARG A 182 -12.73 -5.21 -7.46
C ARG A 182 -12.59 -5.18 -8.99
N PRO A 183 -11.73 -4.29 -9.53
CA PRO A 183 -11.25 -4.41 -10.91
C PRO A 183 -10.40 -5.67 -11.12
N GLU A 184 -10.27 -6.10 -12.38
CA GLU A 184 -9.35 -7.18 -12.74
C GLU A 184 -7.91 -6.83 -12.38
N ASN A 185 -7.14 -7.84 -11.92
CA ASN A 185 -5.73 -7.73 -11.55
C ASN A 185 -5.42 -6.71 -10.44
N CYS A 186 -6.42 -6.33 -9.62
CA CYS A 186 -6.26 -5.41 -8.51
C CYS A 186 -6.60 -6.06 -7.17
N GLY A 187 -5.75 -5.79 -6.19
CA GLY A 187 -5.90 -6.23 -4.81
C GLY A 187 -6.69 -5.20 -4.02
N VAL A 188 -7.44 -5.65 -3.03
CA VAL A 188 -8.25 -4.78 -2.18
C VAL A 188 -8.22 -5.28 -0.74
N ILE A 189 -7.98 -4.38 0.20
CA ILE A 189 -8.04 -4.69 1.64
C ILE A 189 -9.16 -3.88 2.29
N ALA A 190 -10.08 -4.58 2.98
CA ALA A 190 -11.04 -3.95 3.87
C ALA A 190 -10.36 -3.50 5.19
N ARG A 191 -10.41 -2.20 5.49
CA ARG A 191 -9.90 -1.62 6.74
C ARG A 191 -10.88 -1.86 7.89
N THR A 192 -10.44 -1.77 9.14
CA THR A 192 -11.33 -1.94 10.32
C THR A 192 -12.58 -1.05 10.28
N VAL A 193 -12.49 0.14 9.69
CA VAL A 193 -13.62 1.09 9.60
C VAL A 193 -14.70 0.61 8.62
N SER A 194 -14.43 -0.41 7.79
CA SER A 194 -15.41 -0.98 6.85
C SER A 194 -16.43 -1.91 7.51
N GLU A 195 -16.23 -2.28 8.77
CA GLU A 195 -17.15 -3.13 9.52
C GLU A 195 -18.55 -2.51 9.61
N GLY A 196 -19.57 -3.28 9.25
CA GLY A 196 -20.97 -2.85 9.17
C GLY A 196 -21.29 -1.91 8.01
N VAL A 197 -20.32 -1.58 7.15
CA VAL A 197 -20.54 -0.64 6.04
C VAL A 197 -21.26 -1.32 4.88
N ASN A 198 -22.25 -0.64 4.33
CA ASN A 198 -23.06 -1.14 3.22
C ASN A 198 -22.27 -1.21 1.90
N ARG A 199 -22.67 -2.11 1.01
CA ARG A 199 -22.04 -2.33 -0.30
C ARG A 199 -21.94 -1.06 -1.13
N GLU A 200 -22.97 -0.21 -1.13
CA GLU A 200 -23.01 1.02 -1.94
C GLU A 200 -21.91 2.02 -1.57
N LYS A 201 -21.59 2.18 -0.28
CA LYS A 201 -20.50 3.07 0.15
C LYS A 201 -19.14 2.51 -0.24
N LEU A 202 -18.96 1.19 -0.10
CA LEU A 202 -17.74 0.52 -0.51
C LEU A 202 -17.54 0.61 -2.03
N ALA A 203 -18.61 0.47 -2.81
CA ALA A 203 -18.57 0.64 -4.27
C ALA A 203 -18.19 2.07 -4.68
N LYS A 204 -18.81 3.09 -4.07
CA LYS A 204 -18.46 4.50 -4.34
C LYS A 204 -16.99 4.81 -4.02
N GLU A 205 -16.47 4.26 -2.93
CA GLU A 205 -15.06 4.43 -2.60
C GLU A 205 -14.15 3.66 -3.55
N MET A 206 -14.54 2.45 -3.98
CA MET A 206 -13.81 1.70 -5.01
C MET A 206 -13.72 2.52 -6.30
N ASP A 207 -14.84 3.03 -6.80
CA ASP A 207 -14.88 3.85 -8.02
C ASP A 207 -13.96 5.08 -7.90
N PHE A 208 -13.98 5.73 -6.73
CA PHE A 208 -13.08 6.85 -6.44
C PHE A 208 -11.60 6.42 -6.49
N LEU A 209 -11.24 5.34 -5.80
CA LEU A 209 -9.84 4.85 -5.74
C LEU A 209 -9.32 4.43 -7.11
N VAL A 210 -10.17 3.86 -7.97
CA VAL A 210 -9.82 3.47 -9.35
C VAL A 210 -9.67 4.69 -10.27
N SER A 211 -10.32 5.81 -9.94
CA SER A 211 -10.24 7.04 -10.73
C SER A 211 -9.03 7.94 -10.45
N LEU A 212 -8.23 7.62 -9.42
CA LEU A 212 -7.01 8.34 -9.05
C LEU A 212 -5.88 8.09 -10.06
#